data_AF-A0A397F3S4-F1
#
_entry.id   AF-A0A397F3S4-F1
#
_cell.length_a   1.000
_cell.length_b   1.000
_cell.length_c   1.000
_cell.angle_alpha   90.00
_cell.angle_beta   90.00
_cell.angle_gamma   90.00
#
_symmetry.space_group_name_H-M   'P 1'
#
loop_
_entity.id
_entity.type
_entity.pdbx_description
1 polymer ?
#
loop_
_entity_poly.entity_id
_entity_poly.type
_entity_poly.pdbx_seq_one_letter_code
_entity_poly.pdbx_strand_id
1 'polypeptide(L)'
;MEAATPHGYTRTLLWKNVRLKRKHPIKTLFEVVLPIALLALLGYLKSQMADTNRGTGWATWYGPSDPLYRGSSPNPNYVQTEATMTGLLLDLGSNRNGYGSDPAVAPTCRNALLAGYVSTNRTSPYAWPPRCQSLGLPKKIAIVPDNTFTRQYFAEAVGQWYPRVELTSNIAVPSFADSVVFFPNEQALEDSITEGRYGVTFDSPRLAAAIVFTAMPSTLGTPGNIEYSLRFNTTTGGYGGVVPRTSGDVVDLLQRGLDPNAYKSYAREGFYTLQTLVTRFATCVPDWKDGKTTGTCTMPNAVAAATPQVDAMLLQQVFNDTRLAYTFSAASNGKTYYSPRTFTSNISKSAYEPLIKPLRLLPQATGGGLVFPFPVMGFTVSPFFEAVDFIFGIVFVLSYIQCLSAILVALISEKETKTRELLKILGVPDVAIVG
;
A
#
# COMPACT_ATOMS: atom_id res chain seq x y z
N MET A 1 4.28 13.85 74.23
CA MET A 1 3.11 13.58 73.36
C MET A 1 3.47 12.39 72.50
N GLU A 2 2.93 11.24 72.86
CA GLU A 2 3.23 9.94 72.25
C GLU A 2 2.51 9.87 70.89
N ALA A 3 3.27 9.68 69.82
CA ALA A 3 2.72 9.63 68.46
C ALA A 3 1.88 8.35 68.31
N ALA A 4 0.57 8.51 68.22
CA ALA A 4 -0.37 7.41 67.98
C ALA A 4 0.00 6.69 66.68
N THR A 5 0.09 5.36 66.75
CA THR A 5 0.49 4.51 65.63
C THR A 5 -0.52 4.61 64.46
N PRO A 6 -0.04 4.75 63.21
CA PRO A 6 -0.88 5.09 62.05
C PRO A 6 -1.96 4.04 61.71
N HIS A 7 -1.86 2.81 62.23
CA HIS A 7 -2.77 1.70 61.95
C HIS A 7 -4.20 1.88 62.52
N GLY A 8 -4.37 2.67 63.58
CA GLY A 8 -5.70 2.88 64.19
C GLY A 8 -6.64 3.72 63.32
N TYR A 9 -6.08 4.72 62.63
CA TYR A 9 -6.82 5.68 61.81
C TYR A 9 -7.24 5.09 60.45
N THR A 10 -6.40 4.28 59.82
CA THR A 10 -6.74 3.59 58.56
C THR A 10 -7.90 2.61 58.75
N ARG A 11 -7.91 1.87 59.87
CA ARG A 11 -8.98 0.92 60.21
C ARG A 11 -10.32 1.63 60.44
N THR A 12 -10.31 2.78 61.11
CA THR A 12 -11.53 3.57 61.34
C THR A 12 -12.06 4.22 60.07
N LEU A 13 -11.18 4.68 59.17
CA LEU A 13 -11.55 5.19 57.85
C LEU A 13 -12.12 4.08 56.94
N LEU A 14 -11.47 2.91 56.87
CA LEU A 14 -12.00 1.74 56.17
C LEU A 14 -13.35 1.31 56.74
N TRP A 15 -13.51 1.30 58.07
CA TRP A 15 -14.78 0.96 58.70
C TRP A 15 -15.89 1.96 58.40
N LYS A 16 -15.58 3.26 58.32
CA LYS A 16 -16.51 4.30 57.86
C LYS A 16 -16.95 4.04 56.41
N ASN A 17 -16.00 3.75 55.51
CA ASN A 17 -16.29 3.45 54.10
C ASN A 17 -17.14 2.17 53.94
N VAL A 18 -16.83 1.12 54.70
CA VAL A 18 -17.63 -0.11 54.77
C VAL A 18 -19.04 0.18 55.29
N ARG A 19 -19.18 1.02 56.33
CA ARG A 19 -20.48 1.39 56.90
C ARG A 19 -21.31 2.25 55.94
N LEU A 20 -20.68 3.10 55.13
CA LEU A 20 -21.34 3.86 54.06
C LEU A 20 -21.87 2.94 52.95
N LYS A 21 -21.05 1.99 52.47
CA LYS A 21 -21.50 0.95 51.51
C LYS A 21 -22.67 0.13 52.07
N ARG A 22 -22.63 -0.23 53.37
CA ARG A 22 -23.70 -0.97 54.05
C ARG A 22 -25.04 -0.22 54.13
N LYS A 23 -25.02 1.12 54.11
CA LYS A 23 -26.24 1.96 54.10
C LYS A 23 -26.90 2.08 52.71
N HIS A 24 -26.16 1.78 51.63
CA HIS A 24 -26.67 1.78 50.26
C HIS A 24 -26.53 0.38 49.63
N PRO A 25 -27.26 -0.62 50.14
CA PRO A 25 -27.09 -2.02 49.72
C PRO A 25 -27.42 -2.23 48.24
N ILE A 26 -28.45 -1.54 47.72
CA ILE A 26 -28.86 -1.64 46.31
C ILE A 26 -27.76 -1.12 45.38
N LYS A 27 -27.14 0.01 45.71
CA LYS A 27 -26.05 0.59 44.91
C LYS A 27 -24.83 -0.31 44.91
N THR A 28 -24.46 -0.85 46.07
CA THR A 28 -23.32 -1.77 46.22
C THR A 28 -23.57 -3.09 45.49
N LEU A 29 -24.81 -3.59 45.49
CA LEU A 29 -25.21 -4.75 44.70
C LEU A 29 -25.05 -4.49 43.20
N PHE A 30 -25.56 -3.37 42.69
CA PHE A 30 -25.40 -3.02 41.28
C PHE A 30 -23.93 -2.84 40.87
N GLU A 31 -23.11 -2.20 41.71
CA GLU A 31 -21.67 -2.01 41.47
C GLU A 31 -20.91 -3.34 41.28
N VAL A 32 -21.34 -4.42 41.92
CA VAL A 32 -20.71 -5.74 41.82
C VAL A 32 -21.41 -6.63 40.79
N VAL A 33 -22.73 -6.63 40.76
CA VAL A 33 -23.54 -7.51 39.91
C VAL A 33 -23.52 -7.07 38.46
N LEU A 34 -23.51 -5.76 38.16
CA LEU A 34 -23.55 -5.27 36.79
C LEU A 34 -22.30 -5.70 35.97
N PRO A 35 -21.06 -5.53 36.46
CA PRO A 35 -19.88 -6.05 35.74
C PRO A 35 -19.92 -7.57 35.55
N ILE A 36 -20.32 -8.32 36.58
CA ILE A 36 -20.40 -9.79 36.52
C ILE A 36 -21.46 -10.22 35.51
N ALA A 37 -22.62 -9.59 35.49
CA ALA A 37 -23.70 -9.89 34.56
C ALA A 37 -23.30 -9.58 33.11
N LEU A 38 -22.61 -8.46 32.86
CA LEU A 38 -22.10 -8.10 31.54
C LEU A 38 -21.02 -9.07 31.06
N LEU A 39 -20.09 -9.48 31.92
CA LEU A 39 -19.07 -10.50 31.59
C LEU A 39 -19.70 -11.87 31.33
N ALA A 40 -20.69 -12.28 32.14
CA ALA A 40 -21.42 -13.53 31.94
C ALA A 40 -22.22 -13.51 30.63
N LEU A 41 -22.85 -12.37 30.30
CA LEU A 41 -23.53 -12.17 29.03
C LEU A 41 -22.56 -12.28 27.84
N LEU A 42 -21.39 -11.65 27.92
CA LEU A 42 -20.35 -11.78 26.89
C LEU A 42 -19.88 -13.25 26.75
N GLY A 43 -19.69 -13.95 27.86
CA GLY A 43 -19.34 -15.38 27.85
C GLY A 43 -20.42 -16.25 27.21
N TYR A 44 -21.69 -15.98 27.51
CA TYR A 44 -22.83 -16.65 26.89
C TYR A 44 -22.87 -16.37 25.39
N LEU A 45 -22.76 -15.11 24.96
CA LEU A 45 -22.73 -14.73 23.55
C LEU A 45 -21.55 -15.37 22.81
N LYS A 46 -20.37 -15.47 23.43
CA LYS A 46 -19.22 -16.20 22.89
C LYS A 46 -19.52 -17.68 22.70
N SER A 47 -20.26 -18.33 23.61
CA SER A 47 -20.62 -19.74 23.46
C SER A 47 -21.62 -20.01 22.33
N GLN A 48 -22.39 -19.01 21.90
CA GLN A 48 -23.30 -19.13 20.75
C GLN A 48 -22.55 -19.04 19.41
N MET A 49 -21.31 -18.55 19.41
CA MET A 49 -20.50 -18.37 18.21
C MET A 49 -19.36 -19.38 18.17
N ALA A 50 -19.47 -20.36 17.26
CA ALA A 50 -18.44 -21.37 17.06
C ALA A 50 -17.15 -20.77 16.49
N ASP A 51 -16.03 -21.20 17.04
CA ASP A 51 -14.72 -20.86 16.49
C ASP A 51 -14.48 -21.62 15.20
N THR A 52 -13.85 -20.96 14.23
CA THR A 52 -13.53 -21.58 12.95
C THR A 52 -12.02 -21.77 12.83
N ASN A 53 -11.59 -23.01 12.57
CA ASN A 53 -10.19 -23.32 12.34
C ASN A 53 -9.83 -23.11 10.87
N ARG A 54 -8.69 -22.46 10.64
CA ARG A 54 -8.04 -22.31 9.33
C ARG A 54 -6.87 -23.28 9.26
N GLY A 55 -6.82 -24.06 8.19
CA GLY A 55 -5.69 -24.97 7.94
C GLY A 55 -4.40 -24.21 7.60
N THR A 56 -3.27 -24.92 7.65
CA THR A 56 -1.99 -24.44 7.10
C THR A 56 -2.10 -24.29 5.59
N GLY A 57 -1.49 -23.25 5.02
CA GLY A 57 -1.49 -23.00 3.57
C GLY A 57 -1.83 -21.56 3.22
N TRP A 58 -2.64 -21.34 2.19
CA TRP A 58 -3.09 -20.00 1.80
C TRP A 58 -4.51 -19.78 2.28
N ALA A 59 -4.63 -19.12 3.43
CA ALA A 59 -5.90 -18.75 4.03
C ALA A 59 -5.92 -17.25 4.30
N THR A 60 -7.00 -16.58 3.90
CA THR A 60 -7.30 -15.23 4.37
C THR A 60 -7.97 -15.29 5.74
N TRP A 61 -8.17 -14.13 6.37
CA TRP A 61 -8.91 -14.04 7.63
C TRP A 61 -10.34 -14.62 7.52
N TYR A 62 -11.03 -14.29 6.42
CA TYR A 62 -12.44 -14.63 6.18
C TYR A 62 -12.66 -15.90 5.34
N GLY A 63 -11.63 -16.39 4.66
CA GLY A 63 -11.72 -17.53 3.73
C GLY A 63 -11.13 -18.84 4.29
N PRO A 64 -11.54 -20.00 3.75
CA PRO A 64 -10.88 -21.27 4.05
C PRO A 64 -9.44 -21.28 3.50
N SER A 65 -8.63 -22.24 3.99
CA SER A 65 -7.34 -22.54 3.35
C SER A 65 -7.60 -23.18 1.99
N ASP A 66 -7.03 -22.58 0.95
CA ASP A 66 -7.24 -22.93 -0.45
C ASP A 66 -5.88 -23.14 -1.15
N PRO A 67 -5.79 -23.98 -2.19
CA PRO A 67 -4.56 -24.16 -2.93
C PRO A 67 -4.25 -22.93 -3.82
N LEU A 68 -2.95 -22.70 -4.07
CA LEU A 68 -2.49 -21.69 -5.05
C LEU A 68 -2.95 -21.96 -6.47
N TYR A 69 -3.14 -23.23 -6.83
CA TYR A 69 -3.56 -23.65 -8.16
C TYR A 69 -4.78 -24.55 -8.07
N ARG A 70 -5.77 -24.31 -8.94
CA ARG A 70 -6.89 -25.21 -9.17
C ARG A 70 -6.67 -25.88 -10.53
N GLY A 71 -6.08 -27.08 -10.50
CA GLY A 71 -5.54 -27.71 -11.70
C GLY A 71 -4.37 -26.91 -12.26
N SER A 72 -4.43 -26.54 -13.54
CA SER A 72 -3.42 -25.70 -14.21
C SER A 72 -3.66 -24.19 -14.07
N SER A 73 -4.76 -23.77 -13.43
CA SER A 73 -5.09 -22.34 -13.29
C SER A 73 -4.69 -21.78 -11.94
N PRO A 74 -3.96 -20.65 -11.89
CA PRO A 74 -3.63 -19.98 -10.65
C PRO A 74 -4.90 -19.43 -9.96
N ASN A 75 -4.93 -19.51 -8.64
CA ASN A 75 -6.04 -19.03 -7.83
C ASN A 75 -5.94 -17.50 -7.69
N PRO A 76 -6.87 -16.72 -8.28
CA PRO A 76 -6.77 -15.26 -8.34
C PRO A 76 -6.89 -14.58 -6.97
N ASN A 77 -7.31 -15.31 -5.93
CA ASN A 77 -7.33 -14.82 -4.56
C ASN A 77 -5.92 -14.63 -3.99
N TYR A 78 -4.97 -15.50 -4.36
CA TYR A 78 -3.62 -15.59 -3.77
C TYR A 78 -2.50 -15.36 -4.78
N VAL A 79 -2.73 -15.66 -6.06
CA VAL A 79 -1.76 -15.47 -7.12
C VAL A 79 -2.12 -14.21 -7.90
N GLN A 80 -1.12 -13.35 -8.05
CA GLN A 80 -1.17 -12.14 -8.87
C GLN A 80 -0.16 -12.23 -9.99
N THR A 81 -0.30 -11.34 -10.95
CA THR A 81 0.70 -11.13 -11.99
C THR A 81 1.33 -9.77 -11.73
N GLU A 82 2.66 -9.69 -11.76
CA GLU A 82 3.40 -8.44 -11.83
C GLU A 82 2.91 -7.61 -13.02
N ALA A 83 2.60 -6.33 -12.79
CA ALA A 83 2.33 -5.41 -13.89
C ALA A 83 3.59 -5.23 -14.75
N THR A 84 3.46 -5.25 -16.07
CA THR A 84 4.61 -4.98 -16.94
C THR A 84 4.93 -3.49 -16.95
N MET A 85 6.19 -3.16 -17.26
CA MET A 85 6.58 -1.75 -17.46
C MET A 85 5.75 -1.12 -18.58
N THR A 86 5.41 -1.87 -19.63
CA THR A 86 4.48 -1.45 -20.68
C THR A 86 3.12 -1.03 -20.12
N GLY A 87 2.50 -1.87 -19.26
CA GLY A 87 1.23 -1.55 -18.62
C GLY A 87 1.33 -0.35 -17.68
N LEU A 88 2.44 -0.23 -16.95
CA LEU A 88 2.72 0.93 -16.09
C LEU A 88 2.84 2.23 -16.90
N LEU A 89 3.63 2.22 -17.98
CA LEU A 89 3.84 3.37 -18.87
C LEU A 89 2.53 3.85 -19.49
N LEU A 90 1.70 2.92 -19.96
CA LEU A 90 0.40 3.25 -20.54
C LEU A 90 -0.57 3.83 -19.49
N ASP A 91 -0.53 3.33 -18.25
CA ASP A 91 -1.35 3.85 -17.14
C ASP A 91 -0.93 5.25 -16.66
N LEU A 92 0.26 5.74 -17.03
CA LEU A 92 0.69 7.10 -16.67
C LEU A 92 -0.24 8.16 -17.23
N GLY A 93 -0.76 7.96 -18.44
CA GLY A 93 -1.75 8.87 -19.00
C GLY A 93 -3.10 8.76 -18.30
N SER A 94 -3.38 7.71 -17.54
CA SER A 94 -4.73 7.40 -17.07
C SER A 94 -5.18 8.34 -15.95
N ASN A 95 -6.44 8.81 -16.05
CA ASN A 95 -7.11 9.52 -14.99
C ASN A 95 -8.22 8.64 -14.39
N ARG A 96 -8.00 8.12 -13.17
CA ARG A 96 -8.99 7.29 -12.45
C ARG A 96 -10.29 8.04 -12.15
N ASN A 97 -10.24 9.38 -12.08
CA ASN A 97 -11.43 10.21 -11.88
C ASN A 97 -12.19 10.48 -13.18
N GLY A 98 -11.72 9.96 -14.32
CA GLY A 98 -12.27 10.19 -15.66
C GLY A 98 -11.90 11.56 -16.24
N TYR A 99 -12.28 11.79 -17.50
CA TYR A 99 -12.04 13.06 -18.21
C TYR A 99 -13.30 13.94 -18.25
N GLY A 100 -14.12 13.89 -17.19
CA GLY A 100 -15.42 14.55 -17.14
C GLY A 100 -16.44 13.96 -18.13
N SER A 101 -17.59 14.62 -18.24
CA SER A 101 -18.71 14.22 -19.10
C SER A 101 -18.86 15.07 -20.37
N ASP A 102 -17.96 16.03 -20.62
CA ASP A 102 -17.99 16.87 -21.83
C ASP A 102 -17.83 15.99 -23.08
N PRO A 103 -18.87 15.87 -23.93
CA PRO A 103 -18.85 14.98 -25.08
C PRO A 103 -17.88 15.42 -26.19
N ALA A 104 -17.42 16.68 -26.19
CA ALA A 104 -16.45 17.19 -27.16
C ALA A 104 -14.99 16.94 -26.71
N VAL A 105 -14.73 17.02 -25.40
CA VAL A 105 -13.36 16.98 -24.87
C VAL A 105 -12.99 15.58 -24.36
N ALA A 106 -13.89 14.88 -23.66
CA ALA A 106 -13.60 13.58 -23.06
C ALA A 106 -13.14 12.52 -24.09
N PRO A 107 -13.74 12.41 -25.31
CA PRO A 107 -13.24 11.47 -26.32
C PRO A 107 -11.83 11.82 -26.80
N THR A 108 -11.50 13.10 -26.93
CA THR A 108 -10.17 13.56 -27.34
C THR A 108 -9.11 13.14 -26.32
N CYS A 109 -9.39 13.32 -25.03
CA CYS A 109 -8.45 12.96 -23.96
C CYS A 109 -8.31 11.44 -23.79
N ARG A 110 -9.41 10.70 -23.96
CA ARG A 110 -9.35 9.23 -23.99
C ARG A 110 -8.55 8.73 -25.19
N ASN A 111 -8.73 9.31 -26.38
CA ASN A 111 -7.96 8.91 -27.55
C ASN A 111 -6.47 9.26 -27.40
N ALA A 112 -6.14 10.40 -26.79
CA ALA A 112 -4.76 10.76 -26.47
C ALA A 112 -4.11 9.79 -25.45
N LEU A 113 -4.86 9.39 -24.42
CA LEU A 113 -4.45 8.33 -23.49
C LEU A 113 -4.14 7.03 -24.23
N LEU A 114 -5.06 6.57 -25.07
CA LEU A 114 -4.91 5.31 -25.82
C LEU A 114 -3.73 5.40 -26.79
N ALA A 115 -3.55 6.54 -27.46
CA ALA A 115 -2.40 6.81 -28.31
C ALA A 115 -1.09 7.02 -27.52
N GLY A 116 -1.07 6.86 -26.19
CA GLY A 116 0.13 6.96 -25.36
C GLY A 116 0.75 8.35 -25.42
N TYR A 117 -0.06 9.41 -25.48
CA TYR A 117 0.44 10.77 -25.32
C TYR A 117 0.60 11.00 -23.83
N VAL A 118 1.83 11.22 -23.38
CA VAL A 118 2.12 11.49 -21.96
C VAL A 118 3.11 12.63 -21.80
N SER A 119 3.74 13.10 -22.88
CA SER A 119 4.84 14.07 -22.78
C SER A 119 4.31 15.40 -22.25
N THR A 120 5.03 15.98 -21.29
CA THR A 120 4.77 17.33 -20.76
C THR A 120 5.57 18.40 -21.50
N ASN A 121 6.36 18.01 -22.51
CA ASN A 121 6.99 18.96 -23.40
C ASN A 121 6.02 19.34 -24.53
N ARG A 122 5.64 20.62 -24.60
CA ARG A 122 4.73 21.14 -25.64
C ARG A 122 5.23 20.95 -27.07
N THR A 123 6.54 20.79 -27.27
CA THR A 123 7.13 20.58 -28.61
C THR A 123 7.21 19.11 -29.00
N SER A 124 6.92 18.18 -28.08
CA SER A 124 6.93 16.75 -28.40
C SER A 124 5.75 16.41 -29.32
N PRO A 125 5.94 15.58 -30.36
CA PRO A 125 4.82 15.05 -31.15
C PRO A 125 3.85 14.21 -30.32
N TYR A 126 4.27 13.77 -29.12
CA TYR A 126 3.48 12.96 -28.18
C TYR A 126 3.07 13.75 -26.93
N ALA A 127 3.01 15.08 -27.05
CA ALA A 127 2.56 15.98 -26.00
C ALA A 127 1.10 15.73 -25.62
N TRP A 128 0.79 15.82 -24.32
CA TRP A 128 -0.59 15.77 -23.86
C TRP A 128 -1.40 16.95 -24.43
N PRO A 129 -2.59 16.72 -25.01
CA PRO A 129 -3.34 17.78 -25.68
C PRO A 129 -3.69 18.94 -24.74
N PRO A 130 -3.54 20.21 -25.17
CA PRO A 130 -3.88 21.38 -24.35
C PRO A 130 -5.32 21.38 -23.83
N ARG A 131 -6.27 20.93 -24.66
CA ARG A 131 -7.70 20.82 -24.27
C ARG A 131 -7.94 19.84 -23.13
N CYS A 132 -7.03 18.91 -22.89
CA CYS A 132 -7.15 17.89 -21.85
C CYS A 132 -6.50 18.30 -20.53
N GLN A 133 -5.65 19.33 -20.53
CA GLN A 133 -4.86 19.72 -19.36
C GLN A 133 -5.72 20.15 -18.18
N SER A 134 -6.89 20.75 -18.43
CA SER A 134 -7.85 21.15 -17.38
C SER A 134 -8.63 19.97 -16.78
N LEU A 135 -8.70 18.84 -17.47
CA LEU A 135 -9.47 17.66 -17.05
C LEU A 135 -8.60 16.61 -16.34
N GLY A 136 -7.30 16.64 -16.60
CA GLY A 136 -6.34 15.74 -15.99
C GLY A 136 -5.01 15.81 -16.72
N LEU A 137 -3.93 15.72 -15.94
CA LEU A 137 -2.57 15.67 -16.43
C LEU A 137 -2.04 14.24 -16.41
N PRO A 138 -1.22 13.84 -17.39
CA PRO A 138 -0.52 12.57 -17.31
C PRO A 138 0.43 12.59 -16.12
N LYS A 139 0.58 11.44 -15.48
CA LYS A 139 1.54 11.25 -14.38
C LYS A 139 2.95 11.03 -14.94
N LYS A 140 3.95 11.25 -14.09
CA LYS A 140 5.37 11.00 -14.41
C LYS A 140 6.04 10.07 -13.41
N ILE A 141 7.11 9.43 -13.84
CA ILE A 141 8.06 8.76 -12.94
C ILE A 141 9.22 9.73 -12.70
N ALA A 142 9.43 10.11 -11.44
CA ALA A 142 10.54 10.97 -11.07
C ALA A 142 11.84 10.14 -10.95
N ILE A 143 12.96 10.70 -11.41
CA ILE A 143 14.29 10.13 -11.25
C ILE A 143 15.18 11.15 -10.52
N VAL A 144 15.84 10.71 -9.46
CA VAL A 144 16.66 11.56 -8.57
C VAL A 144 17.96 10.83 -8.20
N PRO A 145 19.11 11.50 -8.11
CA PRO A 145 19.38 12.89 -8.52
C PRO A 145 19.58 13.01 -10.02
N ASP A 146 19.42 14.20 -10.59
CA ASP A 146 19.74 14.48 -12.00
C ASP A 146 21.25 14.63 -12.19
N ASN A 147 21.90 13.57 -12.68
CA ASN A 147 23.33 13.52 -12.93
C ASN A 147 23.66 12.62 -14.14
N THR A 148 24.94 12.45 -14.44
CA THR A 148 25.38 11.60 -15.55
C THR A 148 24.89 10.15 -15.42
N PHE A 149 24.91 9.58 -14.21
CA PHE A 149 24.44 8.22 -13.97
C PHE A 149 22.94 8.08 -14.27
N THR A 150 22.09 8.98 -13.77
CA THR A 150 20.64 8.84 -13.93
C THR A 150 20.15 9.27 -15.30
N ARG A 151 20.66 10.39 -15.84
CA ARG A 151 20.19 10.97 -17.09
C ARG A 151 20.81 10.31 -18.31
N GLN A 152 22.13 10.23 -18.37
CA GLN A 152 22.85 9.81 -19.59
C GLN A 152 23.10 8.30 -19.63
N TYR A 153 23.07 7.62 -18.48
CA TYR A 153 23.34 6.18 -18.42
C TYR A 153 22.06 5.36 -18.13
N PHE A 154 21.43 5.55 -16.96
CA PHE A 154 20.23 4.81 -16.57
C PHE A 154 19.06 5.09 -17.51
N ALA A 155 18.64 6.35 -17.65
CA ALA A 155 17.45 6.68 -18.43
C ALA A 155 17.62 6.44 -19.93
N GLU A 156 18.82 6.65 -20.49
CA GLU A 156 19.12 6.32 -21.87
C GLU A 156 19.06 4.81 -22.12
N ALA A 157 19.70 3.99 -21.27
CA ALA A 157 19.65 2.52 -21.41
C ALA A 157 18.21 1.99 -21.30
N VAL A 158 17.46 2.45 -20.30
CA VAL A 158 16.04 2.08 -20.13
C VAL A 158 15.19 2.61 -21.29
N GLY A 159 15.50 3.79 -21.82
CA GLY A 159 14.85 4.35 -23.01
C GLY A 159 15.02 3.48 -24.25
N GLN A 160 16.19 2.86 -24.44
CA GLN A 160 16.43 1.89 -25.52
C GLN A 160 15.67 0.56 -25.32
N TRP A 161 15.34 0.21 -24.08
CA TRP A 161 14.57 -0.99 -23.74
C TRP A 161 13.07 -0.81 -23.87
N TYR A 162 12.58 0.40 -23.59
CA TYR A 162 11.16 0.75 -23.64
C TYR A 162 10.95 1.96 -24.57
N PRO A 163 11.15 1.76 -25.89
CA PRO A 163 10.77 2.75 -26.88
C PRO A 163 9.25 2.87 -26.94
N ARG A 164 8.76 3.85 -27.70
CA ARG A 164 7.33 3.91 -28.05
C ARG A 164 6.96 2.67 -28.87
N VAL A 165 5.85 2.00 -28.52
CA VAL A 165 5.40 0.78 -29.22
C VAL A 165 3.94 0.91 -29.61
N GLU A 166 3.64 0.80 -30.90
CA GLU A 166 2.26 0.74 -31.39
C GLU A 166 1.70 -0.66 -31.21
N LEU A 167 0.67 -0.81 -30.36
CA LEU A 167 0.00 -2.08 -30.12
C LEU A 167 -1.08 -2.35 -31.17
N THR A 168 -1.81 -1.30 -31.56
CA THR A 168 -2.84 -1.29 -32.61
C THR A 168 -2.78 0.03 -33.38
N SER A 169 -3.68 0.23 -34.33
CA SER A 169 -3.81 1.52 -35.04
C SER A 169 -4.15 2.71 -34.15
N ASN A 170 -4.74 2.47 -32.98
CA ASN A 170 -5.21 3.53 -32.07
C ASN A 170 -4.61 3.44 -30.66
N ILE A 171 -3.86 2.37 -30.36
CA ILE A 171 -3.28 2.14 -29.03
C ILE A 171 -1.77 2.06 -29.15
N ALA A 172 -1.07 2.91 -28.41
CA ALA A 172 0.40 2.92 -28.36
C ALA A 172 0.89 3.09 -26.93
N VAL A 173 1.94 2.36 -26.60
CA VAL A 173 2.69 2.48 -25.34
C VAL A 173 3.62 3.70 -25.46
N PRO A 174 3.58 4.64 -24.51
CA PRO A 174 4.51 5.76 -24.53
C PRO A 174 5.95 5.29 -24.31
N SER A 175 6.91 6.07 -24.82
CA SER A 175 8.32 5.83 -24.55
C SER A 175 8.64 6.08 -23.07
N PHE A 176 9.66 5.41 -22.54
CA PHE A 176 10.16 5.74 -21.20
C PHE A 176 10.67 7.18 -21.12
N ALA A 177 11.36 7.66 -22.16
CA ALA A 177 11.89 9.02 -22.22
C ALA A 177 10.80 10.10 -22.09
N ASP A 178 9.64 9.92 -22.73
CA ASP A 178 8.50 10.83 -22.58
C ASP A 178 7.79 10.70 -21.22
N SER A 179 8.07 9.65 -20.45
CA SER A 179 7.32 9.27 -19.24
C SER A 179 7.98 9.70 -17.93
N VAL A 180 9.24 10.16 -18.01
CA VAL A 180 10.04 10.50 -16.83
C VAL A 180 10.26 12.01 -16.67
N VAL A 181 10.56 12.41 -15.45
CA VAL A 181 11.01 13.76 -15.08
C VAL A 181 12.18 13.63 -14.12
N PHE A 182 13.13 14.55 -14.17
CA PHE A 182 14.34 14.50 -13.35
C PHE A 182 14.34 15.63 -12.33
N PHE A 183 14.84 15.34 -11.13
CA PHE A 183 15.06 16.35 -10.09
C PHE A 183 16.54 16.33 -9.66
N PRO A 184 17.15 17.50 -9.42
CA PRO A 184 18.57 17.59 -9.09
C PRO A 184 18.92 16.88 -7.78
N ASN A 185 18.01 16.86 -6.81
CA ASN A 185 18.20 16.21 -5.51
C ASN A 185 16.84 15.92 -4.87
N GLU A 186 16.86 15.23 -3.72
CA GLU A 186 15.65 14.88 -2.99
C GLU A 186 14.86 16.09 -2.49
N GLN A 187 15.54 17.17 -2.06
CA GLN A 187 14.87 18.38 -1.61
C GLN A 187 14.02 19.00 -2.72
N ALA A 188 14.56 19.08 -3.94
CA ALA A 188 13.82 19.61 -5.09
C ALA A 188 12.61 18.75 -5.47
N LEU A 189 12.69 17.42 -5.26
CA LEU A 189 11.54 16.53 -5.40
C LEU A 189 10.47 16.85 -4.36
N GLU A 190 10.83 16.95 -3.08
CA GLU A 190 9.88 17.24 -1.99
C GLU A 190 9.26 18.64 -2.14
N ASP A 191 10.05 19.65 -2.50
CA ASP A 191 9.57 21.00 -2.79
C ASP A 191 8.54 20.96 -3.93
N SER A 192 8.81 20.20 -5.00
CA SER A 192 7.89 20.09 -6.13
C SER A 192 6.54 19.46 -5.80
N ILE A 193 6.49 18.55 -4.81
CA ILE A 193 5.28 17.85 -4.37
C ILE A 193 4.50 18.69 -3.37
N THR A 194 5.19 19.48 -2.55
CA THR A 194 4.57 20.34 -1.52
C THR A 194 4.11 21.68 -2.06
N GLU A 195 4.63 22.12 -3.22
CA GLU A 195 4.16 23.30 -3.93
C GLU A 195 2.68 23.19 -4.32
N GLY A 196 1.93 24.29 -4.16
CA GLY A 196 0.51 24.36 -4.57
C GLY A 196 0.25 24.19 -6.08
N ARG A 197 1.30 24.12 -6.90
CA ARG A 197 1.23 23.87 -8.35
C ARG A 197 1.24 22.38 -8.71
N TYR A 198 1.56 21.51 -7.74
CA TYR A 198 1.70 20.08 -7.92
C TYR A 198 0.42 19.42 -8.44
N GLY A 199 0.51 18.78 -9.60
CA GLY A 199 -0.60 18.08 -10.22
C GLY A 199 -1.71 18.97 -10.76
N VAL A 200 -1.48 20.28 -10.82
CA VAL A 200 -2.41 21.30 -11.36
C VAL A 200 -1.85 21.92 -12.64
N THR A 201 -0.54 22.16 -12.68
CA THR A 201 0.11 22.81 -13.82
C THR A 201 0.76 21.80 -14.76
N PHE A 202 0.76 22.08 -16.06
CA PHE A 202 1.34 21.19 -17.08
C PHE A 202 2.83 20.90 -16.85
N ASP A 203 3.54 21.88 -16.30
CA ASP A 203 4.98 21.81 -16.02
C ASP A 203 5.29 21.16 -14.65
N SER A 204 4.28 20.94 -13.80
CA SER A 204 4.37 20.18 -12.54
C SER A 204 3.25 19.13 -12.46
N PRO A 205 3.32 18.05 -13.28
CA PRO A 205 2.34 16.98 -13.27
C PRO A 205 2.41 16.16 -11.97
N ARG A 206 1.38 15.35 -11.72
CA ARG A 206 1.40 14.38 -10.62
C ARG A 206 2.49 13.33 -10.85
N LEU A 207 3.15 12.90 -9.79
CA LEU A 207 4.10 11.80 -9.85
C LEU A 207 3.37 10.48 -9.54
N ALA A 208 3.56 9.47 -10.38
CA ALA A 208 3.11 8.11 -10.13
C ALA A 208 4.05 7.40 -9.15
N ALA A 209 5.35 7.64 -9.31
CA ALA A 209 6.41 7.09 -8.48
C ALA A 209 7.67 7.96 -8.59
N ALA A 210 8.62 7.77 -7.68
CA ALA A 210 9.97 8.29 -7.78
C ALA A 210 11.00 7.18 -7.55
N ILE A 211 12.06 7.16 -8.36
CA ILE A 211 13.27 6.35 -8.17
C ILE A 211 14.35 7.29 -7.66
N VAL A 212 14.76 7.10 -6.42
CA VAL A 212 15.75 7.96 -5.76
C VAL A 212 17.00 7.14 -5.48
N PHE A 213 18.08 7.42 -6.21
CA PHE A 213 19.37 6.77 -6.05
C PHE A 213 20.20 7.48 -4.97
N THR A 214 20.64 6.74 -3.96
CA THR A 214 21.47 7.26 -2.85
C THR A 214 22.95 6.91 -3.04
N ALA A 215 23.25 5.75 -3.63
CA ALA A 215 24.59 5.35 -4.02
C ALA A 215 24.61 4.85 -5.46
N MET A 216 25.66 5.20 -6.19
CA MET A 216 25.84 4.90 -7.61
C MET A 216 27.30 4.50 -7.88
N PRO A 217 27.57 3.68 -8.92
CA PRO A 217 28.93 3.36 -9.32
C PRO A 217 29.71 4.61 -9.75
N SER A 218 30.97 4.72 -9.32
CA SER A 218 31.87 5.79 -9.73
C SER A 218 32.30 5.69 -11.19
N THR A 219 32.35 4.47 -11.72
CA THR A 219 32.65 4.17 -13.12
C THR A 219 31.43 3.55 -13.79
N LEU A 220 30.96 4.17 -14.87
CA LEU A 220 29.80 3.73 -15.63
C LEU A 220 30.21 2.59 -16.59
N GLY A 221 29.30 1.66 -16.86
CA GLY A 221 29.59 0.47 -17.69
C GLY A 221 30.31 -0.66 -16.95
N THR A 222 30.50 -0.53 -15.64
CA THR A 222 31.10 -1.57 -14.79
C THR A 222 30.19 -1.93 -13.61
N PRO A 223 30.20 -3.17 -13.12
CA PRO A 223 29.45 -3.54 -11.91
C PRO A 223 29.86 -2.67 -10.72
N GLY A 224 28.89 -2.23 -9.91
CA GLY A 224 29.13 -1.41 -8.73
C GLY A 224 27.93 -1.35 -7.80
N ASN A 225 28.11 -0.69 -6.65
CA ASN A 225 27.03 -0.52 -5.67
C ASN A 225 25.95 0.42 -6.21
N ILE A 226 24.70 0.00 -6.10
CA ILE A 226 23.51 0.81 -6.41
C ILE A 226 22.59 0.72 -5.21
N GLU A 227 22.39 1.84 -4.54
CA GLU A 227 21.40 1.97 -3.47
C GLU A 227 20.31 2.91 -3.94
N TYR A 228 19.06 2.51 -3.74
CA TYR A 228 17.91 3.27 -4.19
C TYR A 228 16.70 3.10 -3.27
N SER A 229 15.83 4.09 -3.29
CA SER A 229 14.49 4.01 -2.71
C SER A 229 13.44 4.26 -3.78
N LEU A 230 12.33 3.50 -3.69
CA LEU A 230 11.16 3.72 -4.53
C LEU A 230 10.09 4.40 -3.69
N ARG A 231 9.65 5.59 -4.13
CA ARG A 231 8.60 6.35 -3.44
C ARG A 231 7.33 6.32 -4.27
N PHE A 232 6.23 5.93 -3.65
CA PHE A 232 4.90 5.88 -4.28
C PHE A 232 3.92 6.70 -3.44
N ASN A 233 2.82 7.13 -4.06
CA ASN A 233 1.74 7.74 -3.29
C ASN A 233 1.10 6.68 -2.37
N THR A 234 1.02 6.99 -1.08
CA THR A 234 0.55 6.08 -0.03
C THR A 234 -0.64 6.64 0.73
N THR A 235 -1.39 7.61 0.18
CA THR A 235 -2.59 8.16 0.84
C THR A 235 -3.50 7.02 1.30
N THR A 236 -3.53 6.81 2.62
CA THR A 236 -4.33 5.83 3.33
C THR A 236 -5.78 6.24 3.23
N GLY A 237 -6.48 5.72 2.23
CA GLY A 237 -7.91 5.94 2.00
C GLY A 237 -8.44 4.77 1.18
N GLY A 238 -9.49 4.13 1.67
CA GLY A 238 -9.94 2.80 1.24
C GLY A 238 -10.16 2.63 -0.26
N TYR A 239 -9.98 1.37 -0.68
CA TYR A 239 -10.12 0.79 -2.01
C TYR A 239 -8.93 0.95 -2.96
N GLY A 240 -8.16 -0.14 -3.09
CA GLY A 240 -7.40 -0.52 -4.29
C GLY A 240 -6.46 0.54 -4.88
N GLY A 241 -5.16 0.38 -4.64
CA GLY A 241 -4.14 1.21 -5.29
C GLY A 241 -3.12 1.86 -4.36
N VAL A 242 -3.21 1.57 -3.06
CA VAL A 242 -2.21 2.00 -2.09
C VAL A 242 -1.04 1.03 -2.13
N VAL A 243 0.13 1.50 -2.54
CA VAL A 243 1.36 0.74 -2.41
C VAL A 243 1.75 0.73 -0.93
N PRO A 244 1.89 -0.46 -0.30
CA PRO A 244 2.29 -0.54 1.11
C PRO A 244 3.65 0.12 1.34
N ARG A 245 3.81 0.77 2.50
CA ARG A 245 5.11 1.29 2.93
C ARG A 245 5.98 0.14 3.42
N THR A 246 7.26 0.15 3.06
CA THR A 246 8.27 -0.75 3.63
C THR A 246 8.81 -0.26 4.97
N SER A 247 8.52 0.99 5.33
CA SER A 247 8.89 1.63 6.60
C SER A 247 7.64 2.04 7.40
N GLY A 248 7.56 1.64 8.68
CA GLY A 248 6.55 2.10 9.64
C GLY A 248 5.48 1.08 10.05
N ASP A 249 4.44 1.58 10.74
CA ASP A 249 3.38 0.86 11.48
C ASP A 249 2.44 -0.05 10.65
N VAL A 250 2.75 -0.28 9.37
CA VAL A 250 1.89 -1.05 8.44
C VAL A 250 2.11 -2.56 8.56
N VAL A 251 3.18 -2.99 9.23
CA VAL A 251 3.44 -4.41 9.49
C VAL A 251 2.69 -4.81 10.77
N ASP A 252 1.55 -5.47 10.60
CA ASP A 252 0.86 -6.13 11.70
C ASP A 252 1.60 -7.41 12.09
N LEU A 253 2.39 -7.34 13.16
CA LEU A 253 3.13 -8.49 13.70
C LEU A 253 2.20 -9.59 14.24
N LEU A 254 0.94 -9.28 14.52
CA LEU A 254 -0.07 -10.22 14.98
C LEU A 254 -0.93 -10.77 13.82
N GLN A 255 -0.65 -10.36 12.58
CA GLN A 255 -1.35 -10.85 11.40
C GLN A 255 -1.14 -12.37 11.24
N ARG A 256 -2.23 -13.12 11.34
CA ARG A 256 -2.23 -14.58 11.11
C ARG A 256 -2.74 -14.97 9.74
N GLY A 257 -3.79 -14.29 9.27
CA GLY A 257 -4.38 -14.51 7.96
C GLY A 257 -3.70 -13.68 6.87
N LEU A 258 -3.67 -14.20 5.65
CA LEU A 258 -3.18 -13.45 4.50
C LEU A 258 -4.10 -12.24 4.22
N ASP A 259 -3.52 -11.05 4.13
CA ASP A 259 -4.18 -9.88 3.52
C ASP A 259 -3.83 -9.86 2.03
N PRO A 260 -4.78 -10.19 1.15
CA PRO A 260 -4.47 -10.20 -0.25
C PRO A 260 -4.34 -8.81 -0.88
N ASN A 261 -4.88 -7.77 -0.26
CA ASN A 261 -4.94 -6.45 -0.87
C ASN A 261 -3.58 -5.75 -0.89
N ALA A 262 -2.82 -5.85 0.21
CA ALA A 262 -1.49 -5.25 0.31
C ALA A 262 -0.53 -5.80 -0.76
N TYR A 263 -0.39 -7.13 -0.83
CA TYR A 263 0.53 -7.75 -1.80
C TYR A 263 0.02 -7.62 -3.24
N LYS A 264 -1.30 -7.64 -3.47
CA LYS A 264 -1.90 -7.31 -4.78
C LYS A 264 -1.49 -5.94 -5.25
N SER A 265 -1.58 -4.95 -4.38
CA SER A 265 -1.23 -3.56 -4.70
C SER A 265 0.27 -3.45 -4.96
N TYR A 266 1.11 -4.11 -4.17
CA TYR A 266 2.56 -4.18 -4.40
C TYR A 266 2.92 -4.73 -5.80
N ALA A 267 2.29 -5.83 -6.21
CA ALA A 267 2.55 -6.49 -7.49
C ALA A 267 1.97 -5.72 -8.70
N ARG A 268 0.79 -5.11 -8.53
CA ARG A 268 0.04 -4.50 -9.64
C ARG A 268 0.23 -3.00 -9.79
N GLU A 269 0.57 -2.26 -8.73
CA GLU A 269 0.57 -0.79 -8.78
C GLU A 269 1.89 -0.18 -9.27
N GLY A 270 2.86 -1.02 -9.65
CA GLY A 270 4.11 -0.61 -10.29
C GLY A 270 5.33 -0.64 -9.38
N PHE A 271 5.18 -0.84 -8.06
CA PHE A 271 6.34 -0.94 -7.15
C PHE A 271 7.24 -2.11 -7.55
N TYR A 272 6.67 -3.31 -7.66
CA TYR A 272 7.44 -4.49 -8.06
C TYR A 272 8.01 -4.33 -9.47
N THR A 273 7.26 -3.73 -10.39
CA THR A 273 7.71 -3.41 -11.77
C THR A 273 8.95 -2.52 -11.80
N LEU A 274 8.96 -1.43 -11.00
CA LEU A 274 10.12 -0.53 -10.93
C LEU A 274 11.30 -1.17 -10.19
N GLN A 275 11.04 -2.00 -9.19
CA GLN A 275 12.07 -2.80 -8.52
C GLN A 275 12.74 -3.77 -9.50
N THR A 276 11.94 -4.50 -10.28
CA THR A 276 12.40 -5.37 -11.37
C THR A 276 13.17 -4.57 -12.42
N LEU A 277 12.73 -3.36 -12.78
CA LEU A 277 13.42 -2.49 -13.73
C LEU A 277 14.84 -2.11 -13.26
N VAL A 278 14.98 -1.63 -12.02
CA VAL A 278 16.28 -1.25 -11.46
C VAL A 278 17.17 -2.49 -11.31
N THR A 279 16.59 -3.63 -10.94
CA THR A 279 17.32 -4.90 -10.86
C THR A 279 17.82 -5.34 -12.25
N ARG A 280 16.98 -5.24 -13.29
CA ARG A 280 17.39 -5.49 -14.69
C ARG A 280 18.52 -4.60 -15.14
N PHE A 281 18.49 -3.34 -14.73
CA PHE A 281 19.58 -2.42 -15.00
C PHE A 281 20.88 -2.85 -14.32
N ALA A 282 20.81 -3.15 -13.03
CA ALA A 282 21.96 -3.56 -12.23
C ALA A 282 22.59 -4.89 -12.72
N THR A 283 21.78 -5.86 -13.15
CA THR A 283 22.26 -7.16 -13.67
C THR A 283 22.78 -7.07 -15.10
N CYS A 284 22.18 -6.24 -15.94
CA CYS A 284 22.57 -6.04 -17.33
C CYS A 284 23.95 -5.36 -17.45
N VAL A 285 24.20 -4.37 -16.59
CA VAL A 285 25.34 -3.43 -16.67
C VAL A 285 25.50 -2.94 -18.10
N PRO A 286 24.64 -1.99 -18.55
CA PRO A 286 24.64 -1.55 -19.93
C PRO A 286 26.02 -1.03 -20.37
N ASP A 287 26.34 -1.22 -21.64
CA ASP A 287 27.56 -0.70 -22.23
C ASP A 287 27.68 0.82 -22.02
N TRP A 288 28.90 1.28 -21.79
CA TRP A 288 29.20 2.70 -21.66
C TRP A 288 30.48 3.02 -22.42
N LYS A 289 30.36 3.79 -23.50
CA LYS A 289 31.48 4.22 -24.34
C LYS A 289 31.23 5.65 -24.83
N ASP A 290 32.26 6.49 -24.79
CA ASP A 290 32.23 7.86 -25.30
C ASP A 290 31.07 8.71 -24.75
N GLY A 291 30.74 8.53 -23.46
CA GLY A 291 29.65 9.25 -22.80
C GLY A 291 28.25 8.82 -23.22
N LYS A 292 28.11 7.64 -23.85
CA LYS A 292 26.84 7.10 -24.35
C LYS A 292 26.70 5.62 -23.99
N THR A 293 25.45 5.16 -23.97
CA THR A 293 25.07 3.76 -23.85
C THR A 293 24.17 3.35 -25.01
N THR A 294 24.31 2.12 -25.49
CA THR A 294 23.36 1.52 -26.45
C THR A 294 22.27 0.71 -25.75
N GLY A 295 22.33 0.59 -24.42
CA GLY A 295 21.46 -0.28 -23.64
C GLY A 295 21.81 -1.77 -23.82
N THR A 296 22.95 -2.10 -24.40
CA THR A 296 23.37 -3.50 -24.60
C THR A 296 24.02 -4.02 -23.33
N CYS A 297 23.57 -5.17 -22.84
CA CYS A 297 24.13 -5.76 -21.62
C CYS A 297 25.56 -6.25 -21.84
N THR A 298 26.45 -5.91 -20.91
CA THR A 298 27.84 -6.38 -20.93
C THR A 298 28.05 -7.65 -20.10
N MET A 299 27.15 -7.91 -19.14
CA MET A 299 27.27 -9.07 -18.27
C MET A 299 26.89 -10.38 -18.99
N PRO A 300 27.69 -11.45 -18.81
CA PRO A 300 27.37 -12.75 -19.38
C PRO A 300 26.06 -13.29 -18.77
N ASN A 301 25.24 -13.94 -19.59
CA ASN A 301 23.95 -14.52 -19.21
C ASN A 301 22.89 -13.52 -18.70
N ALA A 302 23.13 -12.21 -18.80
CA ALA A 302 22.13 -11.20 -18.39
C ALA A 302 20.91 -11.16 -19.31
N VAL A 303 21.01 -11.71 -20.52
CA VAL A 303 19.96 -11.74 -21.54
C VAL A 303 19.62 -13.18 -21.90
N ALA A 304 18.33 -13.51 -21.86
CA ALA A 304 17.82 -14.80 -22.33
C ALA A 304 18.08 -15.00 -23.83
N ALA A 305 18.28 -16.26 -24.23
CA ALA A 305 18.29 -16.60 -25.65
C ALA A 305 16.92 -16.30 -26.29
N ALA A 306 16.92 -15.60 -27.42
CA ALA A 306 15.73 -15.32 -28.23
C ALA A 306 15.30 -16.60 -28.96
N THR A 307 14.56 -17.46 -28.24
CA THR A 307 14.01 -18.71 -28.77
C THR A 307 12.48 -18.65 -28.73
N PRO A 308 11.77 -19.32 -29.65
CA PRO A 308 10.31 -19.30 -29.69
C PRO A 308 9.66 -19.72 -28.36
N GLN A 309 10.28 -20.65 -27.62
CA GLN A 309 9.78 -21.16 -26.34
C GLN A 309 9.92 -20.11 -25.23
N VAL A 310 11.08 -19.45 -25.13
CA VAL A 310 11.30 -18.37 -24.16
C VAL A 310 10.41 -17.17 -24.48
N ASP A 311 10.33 -16.79 -25.74
CA ASP A 311 9.53 -15.65 -26.17
C ASP A 311 8.03 -15.88 -25.92
N ALA A 312 7.53 -17.09 -26.18
CA ALA A 312 6.14 -17.45 -25.85
C ALA A 312 5.88 -17.38 -24.34
N MET A 313 6.83 -17.81 -23.50
CA MET A 313 6.72 -17.72 -22.05
C MET A 313 6.74 -16.26 -21.56
N LEU A 314 7.63 -15.42 -22.10
CA LEU A 314 7.74 -14.01 -21.69
C LEU A 314 6.51 -13.19 -22.15
N LEU A 315 5.99 -13.48 -23.34
CA LEU A 315 4.74 -12.87 -23.82
C LEU A 315 3.55 -13.15 -22.90
N GLN A 316 3.53 -14.29 -22.19
CA GLN A 316 2.47 -14.55 -21.22
C GLN A 316 2.42 -13.50 -20.13
N GLN A 317 3.55 -12.91 -19.72
CA GLN A 317 3.53 -11.81 -18.73
C GLN A 317 2.80 -10.58 -19.29
N VAL A 318 3.08 -10.20 -20.54
CA VAL A 318 2.43 -9.07 -21.21
C VAL A 318 0.94 -9.33 -21.36
N PHE A 319 0.56 -10.53 -21.78
CA PHE A 319 -0.84 -10.88 -21.96
C PHE A 319 -1.57 -11.01 -20.63
N ASN A 320 -0.88 -11.44 -19.56
CA ASN A 320 -1.45 -11.55 -18.23
C ASN A 320 -1.48 -10.22 -17.46
N ASP A 321 -0.99 -9.13 -18.06
CA ASP A 321 -0.98 -7.81 -17.44
C ASP A 321 -2.39 -7.23 -17.33
N THR A 322 -2.89 -7.20 -16.10
CA THR A 322 -4.21 -6.65 -15.79
C THR A 322 -4.35 -5.16 -16.09
N ARG A 323 -3.27 -4.37 -16.01
CA ARG A 323 -3.29 -2.94 -16.33
C ARG A 323 -3.44 -2.73 -17.82
N LEU A 324 -2.68 -3.49 -18.61
CA LEU A 324 -2.78 -3.44 -20.05
C LEU A 324 -4.17 -3.87 -20.53
N ALA A 325 -4.70 -4.97 -20.00
CA ALA A 325 -6.06 -5.44 -20.30
C ALA A 325 -7.15 -4.40 -19.94
N TYR A 326 -6.97 -3.67 -18.83
CA TYR A 326 -7.89 -2.60 -18.45
C TYR A 326 -7.90 -1.46 -19.46
N THR A 327 -6.75 -1.06 -20.00
CA THR A 327 -6.69 -0.01 -21.03
C THR A 327 -7.41 -0.41 -22.31
N PHE A 328 -7.32 -1.66 -22.73
CA PHE A 328 -8.10 -2.16 -23.88
C PHE A 328 -9.60 -2.19 -23.59
N SER A 329 -9.99 -2.51 -22.37
CA SER A 329 -11.40 -2.42 -21.93
C SER A 329 -11.90 -0.97 -21.99
N ALA A 330 -11.08 -0.01 -21.55
CA ALA A 330 -11.37 1.42 -21.67
C ALA A 330 -11.47 1.87 -23.15
N ALA A 331 -10.62 1.34 -24.04
CA ALA A 331 -10.67 1.62 -25.47
C ALA A 331 -11.99 1.20 -26.12
N SER A 332 -12.61 0.12 -25.64
CA SER A 332 -13.91 -0.34 -26.10
C SER A 332 -15.11 0.45 -25.53
N ASN A 333 -14.86 1.53 -24.76
CA ASN A 333 -15.87 2.21 -23.94
C ASN A 333 -16.60 1.24 -23.00
N GLY A 334 -15.90 0.23 -22.49
CA GLY A 334 -16.48 -0.80 -21.62
C GLY A 334 -17.46 -1.75 -22.32
N LYS A 335 -17.67 -1.65 -23.64
CA LYS A 335 -18.52 -2.57 -24.41
C LYS A 335 -17.91 -3.97 -24.48
N THR A 336 -16.58 -4.06 -24.47
CA THR A 336 -15.84 -5.30 -24.53
C THR A 336 -14.95 -5.41 -23.31
N TYR A 337 -15.20 -6.41 -22.47
CA TYR A 337 -14.33 -6.70 -21.35
C TYR A 337 -13.12 -7.51 -21.84
N TYR A 338 -11.92 -6.94 -21.69
CA TYR A 338 -10.67 -7.64 -21.93
C TYR A 338 -10.11 -8.15 -20.61
N SER A 339 -9.85 -9.44 -20.58
CA SER A 339 -9.14 -10.10 -19.50
C SER A 339 -7.74 -10.50 -19.99
N PRO A 340 -6.80 -10.75 -19.06
CA PRO A 340 -5.56 -11.48 -19.32
C PRO A 340 -5.64 -12.64 -20.34
N ARG A 341 -6.77 -13.35 -20.39
CA ARG A 341 -6.97 -14.54 -21.24
C ARG A 341 -7.55 -14.23 -22.63
N THR A 342 -8.22 -13.09 -22.80
CA THR A 342 -8.92 -12.73 -24.06
C THR A 342 -8.20 -11.65 -24.86
N PHE A 343 -7.11 -11.13 -24.31
CA PHE A 343 -6.40 -9.97 -24.85
C PHE A 343 -5.45 -10.31 -26.02
N THR A 344 -5.00 -11.55 -26.13
CA THR A 344 -3.89 -12.01 -27.02
C THR A 344 -4.07 -11.73 -28.51
N SER A 345 -5.29 -11.67 -29.04
CA SER A 345 -5.56 -11.50 -30.47
C SER A 345 -5.57 -10.05 -30.98
N ASN A 346 -5.50 -9.07 -30.07
CA ASN A 346 -5.71 -7.66 -30.43
C ASN A 346 -4.41 -6.86 -30.60
N ILE A 347 -3.24 -7.43 -30.30
CA ILE A 347 -1.95 -6.76 -30.46
C ILE A 347 -1.34 -7.12 -31.82
N SER A 348 -0.87 -6.13 -32.57
CA SER A 348 -0.11 -6.33 -33.80
C SER A 348 1.16 -7.15 -33.54
N LYS A 349 1.44 -8.12 -34.41
CA LYS A 349 2.65 -8.95 -34.33
C LYS A 349 3.94 -8.12 -34.40
N SER A 350 3.91 -6.95 -35.06
CA SER A 350 5.05 -6.03 -35.09
C SER A 350 5.44 -5.50 -33.71
N ALA A 351 4.51 -5.51 -32.75
CA ALA A 351 4.75 -5.07 -31.39
C ALA A 351 5.42 -6.13 -30.50
N TYR A 352 5.47 -7.40 -30.91
CA TYR A 352 5.90 -8.48 -30.02
C TYR A 352 7.38 -8.35 -29.64
N GLU A 353 8.26 -8.15 -30.62
CA GLU A 353 9.69 -8.02 -30.36
C GLU A 353 10.05 -6.86 -29.40
N PRO A 354 9.58 -5.61 -29.62
CA PRO A 354 9.88 -4.52 -28.68
C PRO A 354 9.26 -4.72 -27.29
N LEU A 355 8.18 -5.50 -27.15
CA LEU A 355 7.59 -5.84 -25.85
C LEU A 355 8.39 -6.93 -25.11
N ILE A 356 8.98 -7.88 -25.83
CA ILE A 356 9.70 -9.02 -25.24
C ILE A 356 11.17 -8.68 -24.96
N LYS A 357 11.81 -7.86 -25.80
CA LYS A 357 13.21 -7.46 -25.65
C LYS A 357 13.60 -7.09 -24.20
N PRO A 358 12.87 -6.21 -23.49
CA PRO A 358 13.18 -5.90 -22.08
C PRO A 358 12.90 -7.07 -21.11
N LEU A 359 11.98 -7.98 -21.44
CA LEU A 359 11.63 -9.12 -20.59
C LEU A 359 12.66 -10.27 -20.67
N ARG A 360 13.51 -10.27 -21.69
CA ARG A 360 14.65 -11.21 -21.77
C ARG A 360 15.76 -10.85 -20.77
N LEU A 361 15.77 -9.64 -20.24
CA LEU A 361 16.75 -9.19 -19.24
C LEU A 361 16.47 -9.82 -17.87
N LEU A 362 17.50 -10.29 -17.18
CA LEU A 362 17.38 -10.83 -15.82
C LEU A 362 17.01 -9.75 -14.80
N PRO A 363 16.07 -9.97 -13.86
CA PRO A 363 15.26 -11.18 -13.70
C PRO A 363 14.17 -11.30 -14.77
N GLN A 364 14.11 -12.50 -15.36
CA GLN A 364 13.09 -12.90 -16.32
C GLN A 364 11.85 -13.37 -15.56
N ALA A 365 10.68 -13.06 -16.08
CA ALA A 365 9.40 -13.47 -15.50
C ALA A 365 9.04 -14.92 -15.89
N THR A 366 9.87 -15.89 -15.48
CA THR A 366 9.61 -17.31 -15.72
C THR A 366 8.26 -17.71 -15.13
N GLY A 367 7.36 -18.24 -15.95
CA GLY A 367 5.98 -18.56 -15.54
C GLY A 367 4.98 -17.41 -15.65
N GLY A 368 5.29 -16.34 -16.38
CA GLY A 368 4.36 -15.25 -16.68
C GLY A 368 4.30 -14.16 -15.62
N GLY A 369 5.31 -14.04 -14.76
CA GLY A 369 5.41 -12.98 -13.75
C GLY A 369 4.49 -13.16 -12.55
N LEU A 370 4.23 -14.41 -12.15
CA LEU A 370 3.36 -14.71 -11.03
C LEU A 370 4.00 -14.28 -9.70
N VAL A 371 3.19 -13.63 -8.86
CA VAL A 371 3.54 -13.18 -7.51
C VAL A 371 2.51 -13.78 -6.55
N PHE A 372 2.98 -14.46 -5.52
CA PHE A 372 2.13 -15.07 -4.50
C PHE A 372 2.79 -14.96 -3.12
N PRO A 373 2.00 -14.85 -2.04
CA PRO A 373 2.54 -14.74 -0.70
C PRO A 373 3.04 -16.09 -0.19
N PHE A 374 3.89 -16.03 0.85
CA PHE A 374 4.26 -17.22 1.62
C PHE A 374 3.03 -17.84 2.30
N PRO A 375 3.00 -19.18 2.48
CA PRO A 375 1.92 -19.83 3.19
C PRO A 375 1.92 -19.40 4.67
N VAL A 376 0.73 -19.40 5.27
CA VAL A 376 0.53 -19.12 6.70
C VAL A 376 0.33 -20.42 7.49
N MET A 377 0.72 -20.37 8.76
CA MET A 377 0.40 -21.42 9.71
C MET A 377 -1.10 -21.42 10.01
N GLY A 378 -1.67 -22.59 10.29
CA GLY A 378 -3.08 -22.71 10.66
C GLY A 378 -3.40 -21.89 11.91
N PHE A 379 -4.56 -21.25 11.93
CA PHE A 379 -4.99 -20.39 13.02
C PHE A 379 -6.48 -20.52 13.28
N THR A 380 -6.89 -20.26 14.51
CA THR A 380 -8.30 -20.25 14.91
C THR A 380 -8.81 -18.83 14.87
N VAL A 381 -9.95 -18.63 14.20
CA VAL A 381 -10.68 -17.37 14.17
C VAL A 381 -11.90 -17.51 15.05
N SER A 382 -12.13 -16.51 15.90
CA SER A 382 -13.33 -16.43 16.71
C SER A 382 -14.20 -15.26 16.23
N PRO A 383 -15.27 -15.52 15.46
CA PRO A 383 -16.15 -14.48 14.93
C PRO A 383 -16.75 -13.59 16.02
N PHE A 384 -16.85 -14.10 17.25
CA PHE A 384 -17.30 -13.35 18.41
C PHE A 384 -16.45 -12.10 18.64
N PHE A 385 -15.12 -12.24 18.73
CA PHE A 385 -14.25 -11.10 19.08
C PHE A 385 -14.24 -10.03 17.99
N GLU A 386 -14.47 -10.40 16.73
CA GLU A 386 -14.67 -9.44 15.64
C GLU A 386 -15.99 -8.70 15.76
N ALA A 387 -17.09 -9.42 16.07
CA ALA A 387 -18.41 -8.82 16.19
C ALA A 387 -18.49 -7.85 17.38
N VAL A 388 -17.77 -8.11 18.47
CA VAL A 388 -17.81 -7.29 19.68
C VAL A 388 -16.67 -6.28 19.78
N ASP A 389 -15.68 -6.27 18.88
CA ASP A 389 -14.48 -5.42 18.98
C ASP A 389 -14.82 -3.94 19.27
N PHE A 390 -15.77 -3.37 18.51
CA PHE A 390 -16.21 -1.98 18.68
C PHE A 390 -16.99 -1.70 19.97
N ILE A 391 -17.63 -2.71 20.57
CA ILE A 391 -18.42 -2.59 21.81
C ILE A 391 -17.62 -3.03 23.03
N PHE A 392 -16.54 -3.80 22.85
CA PHE A 392 -15.81 -4.43 23.95
C PHE A 392 -15.34 -3.39 24.97
N GLY A 393 -14.73 -2.30 24.48
CA GLY A 393 -14.34 -1.16 25.32
C GLY A 393 -15.53 -0.47 25.98
N ILE A 394 -16.65 -0.32 25.28
CA ILE A 394 -17.87 0.31 25.81
C ILE A 394 -18.46 -0.53 26.95
N VAL A 395 -18.56 -1.85 26.79
CA VAL A 395 -19.05 -2.75 27.84
C VAL A 395 -18.18 -2.65 29.09
N PHE A 396 -16.85 -2.62 28.92
CA PHE A 396 -15.92 -2.42 30.03
C PHE A 396 -16.12 -1.07 30.71
N VAL A 397 -16.19 0.04 29.95
CA VAL A 397 -16.42 1.38 30.53
C VAL A 397 -17.76 1.45 31.26
N LEU A 398 -18.84 0.94 30.66
CA LEU A 398 -20.17 0.89 31.27
C LEU A 398 -20.19 0.06 32.56
N SER A 399 -19.40 -1.01 32.62
CA SER A 399 -19.27 -1.81 33.83
C SER A 399 -18.65 -1.03 34.99
N TYR A 400 -17.73 -0.10 34.71
CA TYR A 400 -17.03 0.68 35.75
C TYR A 400 -17.60 2.08 35.99
N ILE A 401 -18.43 2.63 35.10
CA ILE A 401 -18.89 4.03 35.18
C ILE A 401 -19.62 4.34 36.49
N GLN A 402 -20.44 3.41 36.99
CA GLN A 402 -21.13 3.58 38.27
C GLN A 402 -20.17 3.52 39.45
N CYS A 403 -19.19 2.62 39.40
CA CYS A 403 -18.16 2.49 40.44
C CYS A 403 -17.28 3.75 40.51
N LEU A 404 -16.81 4.24 39.35
CA LEU A 404 -16.02 5.46 39.25
C LEU A 404 -16.82 6.68 39.72
N SER A 405 -18.07 6.83 39.27
CA SER A 405 -18.94 7.93 39.71
C SER A 405 -19.15 7.91 41.23
N ALA A 406 -19.35 6.73 41.83
CA ALA A 406 -19.52 6.60 43.27
C ALA A 406 -18.26 7.00 44.06
N ILE A 407 -17.07 6.59 43.61
CA ILE A 407 -15.80 6.97 44.22
C ILE A 407 -15.57 8.47 44.09
N LEU A 408 -15.84 9.04 42.90
CA LEU A 408 -15.62 10.46 42.61
C LEU A 408 -16.53 11.36 43.45
N VAL A 409 -17.82 11.03 43.57
CA VAL A 409 -18.75 11.73 44.45
C VAL A 409 -18.32 11.65 45.91
N ALA A 410 -17.82 10.50 46.38
CA ALA A 410 -17.32 10.36 47.74
C ALA A 410 -16.10 11.27 47.99
N LEU A 411 -15.14 11.30 47.05
CA LEU A 411 -13.95 12.14 47.14
C LEU A 411 -14.29 13.65 47.08
N ILE A 412 -15.22 14.05 46.21
CA ILE A 412 -15.70 15.44 46.14
C ILE A 412 -16.42 15.83 47.42
N SER A 413 -17.33 14.99 47.90
CA SER A 413 -18.06 15.26 49.15
C SER A 413 -17.10 15.41 50.34
N GLU A 414 -16.05 14.60 50.41
CA GLU A 414 -15.01 14.70 51.44
C GLU A 414 -14.21 16.01 51.34
N LYS A 415 -13.94 16.46 50.11
CA LYS A 415 -13.28 17.73 49.81
C LYS A 415 -14.16 18.93 50.19
N GLU A 416 -15.43 18.93 49.80
CA GLU A 416 -16.40 20.01 50.07
C GLU A 416 -16.66 20.16 51.57
N THR A 417 -16.78 19.05 52.29
CA THR A 417 -16.96 19.05 53.75
C THR A 417 -15.68 19.37 54.53
N LYS A 418 -14.55 19.57 53.83
CA LYS A 418 -13.20 19.75 54.41
C LYS A 418 -12.82 18.63 55.39
N THR A 419 -13.44 17.46 55.28
CA THR A 419 -13.20 16.34 56.18
C THR A 419 -11.74 15.87 56.06
N ARG A 420 -11.18 15.95 54.84
CA ARG A 420 -9.76 15.68 54.58
C ARG A 420 -8.83 16.63 55.32
N GLU A 421 -9.14 17.92 55.35
CA GLU A 421 -8.34 18.92 56.06
C GLU A 421 -8.47 18.78 57.58
N LEU A 422 -9.66 18.43 58.06
CA LEU A 422 -9.88 18.08 59.48
C LEU A 422 -9.04 16.87 59.90
N LEU A 423 -8.95 15.83 59.06
CA LEU A 423 -8.14 14.64 59.32
C LEU A 423 -6.64 14.96 59.35
N LYS A 424 -6.16 15.88 58.50
CA LYS A 424 -4.78 16.39 58.55
C LYS A 424 -4.50 17.13 59.85
N ILE A 425 -5.44 17.97 60.31
CA ILE A 425 -5.33 18.69 61.60
C ILE A 425 -5.27 17.71 62.77
N LEU A 426 -5.96 16.58 62.68
CA LEU A 426 -5.94 15.49 63.67
C LEU A 426 -4.70 14.60 63.60
N GLY A 427 -3.72 14.93 62.73
CA GLY A 427 -2.43 14.24 62.64
C GLY A 427 -2.42 13.01 61.72
N VAL A 428 -3.44 12.82 60.87
CA VAL A 428 -3.46 11.71 59.91
C VAL A 428 -2.58 12.06 58.69
N PRO A 429 -1.57 11.23 58.35
CA PRO A 429 -0.69 11.50 57.21
C PRO A 429 -1.43 11.34 55.86
N ASP A 430 -1.10 12.18 54.87
CA ASP A 430 -1.78 12.20 53.55
C ASP A 430 -1.77 10.83 52.84
N VAL A 431 -0.71 10.03 53.03
CA VAL A 431 -0.60 8.67 52.48
C VAL A 431 -1.71 7.74 52.99
N ALA A 432 -2.19 7.95 54.22
CA ALA A 432 -3.26 7.14 54.80
C ALA A 432 -4.68 7.60 54.40
N ILE A 433 -4.80 8.76 53.72
CA ILE A 433 -6.08 9.34 53.30
C ILE A 433 -6.38 9.03 51.82
N VAL A 434 -5.34 8.81 51.00
CA VAL A 434 -5.47 8.57 49.55
C VAL A 434 -5.40 7.07 49.17
N GLY A 435 -4.95 6.21 50.09
CA GLY A 435 -4.76 4.77 49.89
C GLY A 435 -6.02 3.92 49.97
#